data_AF-X1APU7-F1
#
_entry.id   AF-X1APU7-F1
#
_cell.length_a   1.000
_cell.length_b   1.000
_cell.length_c   1.000
_cell.angle_alpha   90.00
_cell.angle_beta   90.00
_cell.angle_gamma   90.00
#
_symmetry.space_group_name_H-M   'P 1'
#
loop_
_entity.id
_entity.type
_entity.pdbx_description
1 polymer ?
#
loop_
_entity_poly.entity_id
_entity_poly.type
_entity_poly.pdbx_seq_one_letter_code
_entity_poly.pdbx_strand_id
1 'polypeptide(L)'
;MAGTLGLQSLDTFVSRILNTLNIQKEELSSSHLDLLMSYDPHQAISPIHELNPATHDLIHLGNKGYNLVLLADQGIPVPPGFIVTTEFFRCQQVCSDYCASNEDFLH
;
A
#
# COMPACT_ATOMS: atom_id res chain seq x y z
N MET A 1 -2.85 34.61 -36.24
CA MET A 1 -2.15 33.35 -35.96
C MET A 1 -2.63 32.85 -34.61
N ALA A 2 -3.72 32.09 -34.58
CA ALA A 2 -4.35 31.62 -33.34
C ALA A 2 -4.20 30.10 -33.29
N GLY A 3 -2.96 29.65 -33.00
CA GLY A 3 -2.66 28.24 -32.79
C GLY A 3 -2.85 27.89 -31.32
N THR A 4 -3.94 27.17 -31.02
CA THR A 4 -3.93 26.08 -30.02
C THR A 4 -3.48 26.41 -28.58
N LEU A 5 -3.90 27.54 -28.00
CA LEU A 5 -3.69 27.87 -26.57
C LEU A 5 -4.07 26.72 -25.60
N GLY A 6 -5.08 25.92 -25.95
CA GLY A 6 -5.46 24.73 -25.17
C GLY A 6 -4.55 23.51 -25.37
N LEU A 7 -3.97 23.32 -26.55
CA LEU A 7 -3.13 22.16 -26.86
C LEU A 7 -1.73 22.31 -26.28
N GLN A 8 -1.15 23.52 -26.35
CA GLN A 8 0.13 23.82 -25.70
C GLN A 8 0.02 23.73 -24.17
N SER A 9 -1.10 24.17 -23.60
CA SER A 9 -1.35 24.06 -22.16
C SER A 9 -1.48 22.60 -21.72
N LEU A 10 -2.17 21.76 -22.50
CA LEU A 10 -2.29 20.32 -22.24
C LEU A 10 -0.94 19.62 -22.36
N ASP A 11 -0.17 19.92 -23.41
CA ASP A 11 1.16 19.34 -23.63
C ASP A 11 2.13 19.68 -22.48
N THR A 12 2.05 20.93 -21.99
CA THR A 12 2.82 21.37 -20.82
C THR A 12 2.39 20.64 -19.55
N PHE A 13 1.08 20.43 -19.36
CA PHE A 13 0.55 19.72 -18.20
C PHE A 13 0.97 18.24 -18.19
N VAL A 14 0.80 17.55 -19.31
CA VAL A 14 1.23 16.14 -19.46
C VAL A 14 2.74 16.02 -19.28
N SER A 15 3.52 16.92 -19.89
CA SER A 15 4.98 16.94 -19.75
C SER A 15 5.42 17.12 -18.30
N ARG A 16 4.72 17.96 -17.52
CA ARG A 16 5.00 18.11 -16.08
C ARG A 16 4.71 16.83 -15.29
N ILE A 17 3.57 16.20 -15.52
CA ILE A 17 3.22 14.92 -14.88
C ILE A 17 4.29 13.86 -15.19
N LEU A 18 4.65 13.71 -16.47
CA LEU A 18 5.65 12.73 -16.89
C LEU A 18 7.02 13.02 -16.29
N ASN A 19 7.43 14.29 -16.21
CA ASN A 19 8.70 14.67 -15.60
C ASN A 19 8.72 14.37 -14.09
N THR A 20 7.66 14.71 -13.37
CA THR A 20 7.53 14.38 -11.94
C THR A 20 7.56 12.88 -11.70
N LEU A 21 6.83 12.09 -12.50
CA LEU A 21 6.85 10.63 -12.39
C LEU A 21 8.24 10.04 -12.70
N ASN A 22 8.98 10.59 -13.66
CA ASN A 22 10.33 10.15 -13.97
C ASN A 22 11.32 10.46 -12.84
N ILE A 23 11.25 11.65 -12.24
CA ILE A 23 12.12 12.02 -11.11
C ILE A 23 11.84 11.10 -9.91
N GLN A 24 10.57 10.90 -9.55
CA GLN A 24 10.19 9.98 -8.47
C GLN A 24 10.60 8.53 -8.74
N LYS A 25 10.58 8.11 -10.01
CA LYS A 25 11.05 6.80 -10.44
C LYS A 25 12.58 6.65 -10.33
N GLU A 26 13.36 7.72 -10.50
CA GLU A 26 14.82 7.67 -10.32
C GLU A 26 15.22 7.53 -8.84
N GLU A 27 14.39 8.03 -7.92
CA GLU A 27 14.60 7.89 -6.47
C GLU A 27 14.20 6.50 -5.94
N LEU A 28 13.23 5.84 -6.59
CA LEU A 28 12.81 4.48 -6.24
C LEU A 28 13.60 3.43 -7.05
N SER A 29 14.26 2.49 -6.36
CA SER A 29 14.77 1.31 -7.07
C SER A 29 13.60 0.55 -7.72
N SER A 30 13.87 -0.15 -8.84
CA SER A 30 12.83 -0.92 -9.53
C SER A 30 12.10 -1.90 -8.61
N SER A 31 12.82 -2.51 -7.67
CA SER A 31 12.24 -3.41 -6.67
C SER A 31 11.34 -2.68 -5.66
N HIS A 32 11.65 -1.45 -5.27
CA HIS A 32 10.80 -0.66 -4.37
C HIS A 32 9.54 -0.17 -5.09
N LEU A 33 9.64 0.20 -6.37
CA LEU A 33 8.48 0.59 -7.16
C LEU A 33 7.51 -0.59 -7.35
N ASP A 34 8.02 -1.77 -7.72
CA ASP A 34 7.19 -2.99 -7.86
C ASP A 34 6.51 -3.36 -6.54
N LEU A 35 7.23 -3.19 -5.42
CA LEU A 35 6.70 -3.43 -4.10
C LEU A 35 5.60 -2.42 -3.72
N LEU A 36 5.81 -1.12 -3.99
CA LEU A 36 4.79 -0.08 -3.78
C LEU A 36 3.54 -0.33 -4.62
N MET A 37 3.70 -0.69 -5.89
CA MET A 37 2.59 -0.95 -6.81
C MET A 37 1.83 -2.25 -6.50
N SER A 38 2.47 -3.19 -5.80
CA SER A 38 1.83 -4.44 -5.33
C SER A 38 1.27 -4.35 -3.91
N TYR A 39 1.45 -3.22 -3.22
CA TYR A 39 0.92 -3.04 -1.87
C TYR A 39 -0.59 -2.88 -1.89
N ASP A 40 -1.28 -3.72 -1.12
CA ASP A 40 -2.72 -3.62 -0.90
C ASP A 40 -2.99 -3.30 0.59
N PRO A 41 -3.45 -2.09 0.93
CA PRO A 41 -3.73 -1.71 2.31
C PRO A 41 -4.84 -2.56 2.95
N HIS A 42 -5.73 -3.17 2.16
CA HIS A 42 -6.78 -4.07 2.69
C HIS A 42 -6.22 -5.40 3.20
N GLN A 43 -4.98 -5.75 2.82
CA GLN A 43 -4.31 -6.96 3.26
C GLN A 43 -3.39 -6.71 4.47
N ALA A 44 -3.13 -5.45 4.84
CA ALA A 44 -2.25 -5.09 5.95
C ALA A 44 -2.86 -5.35 7.33
N ILE A 45 -4.20 -5.33 7.42
CA ILE A 45 -4.95 -5.51 8.68
C ILE A 45 -5.99 -6.60 8.48
N SER A 46 -6.03 -7.57 9.40
CA SER A 46 -7.00 -8.66 9.39
C SER A 46 -7.73 -8.73 10.74
N PRO A 47 -9.05 -8.49 10.79
CA PRO A 47 -9.82 -8.61 12.04
C PRO A 47 -9.87 -10.06 12.53
N ILE A 48 -9.87 -10.28 13.85
CA ILE A 48 -9.90 -11.64 14.43
C ILE A 48 -11.25 -12.33 14.19
N HIS A 49 -12.35 -11.57 14.22
CA HIS A 49 -13.71 -12.10 14.15
C HIS A 49 -14.39 -11.89 12.78
N GLU A 50 -13.69 -11.28 11.82
CA GLU A 50 -14.18 -11.08 10.47
C GLU A 50 -13.16 -11.65 9.50
N LEU A 51 -13.50 -12.80 8.92
CA LEU A 51 -12.63 -13.51 7.99
C LEU A 51 -12.42 -12.67 6.74
N ASN A 52 -11.18 -12.28 6.48
CA ASN A 52 -10.76 -11.71 5.21
C ASN A 52 -10.11 -12.81 4.35
N PRO A 53 -10.76 -13.29 3.28
CA PRO A 53 -10.25 -14.38 2.44
C PRO A 53 -8.87 -14.10 1.84
N ALA A 54 -8.51 -12.83 1.63
CA ALA A 54 -7.22 -12.44 1.06
C ALA A 54 -6.06 -12.58 2.06
N THR A 55 -6.35 -12.64 3.36
CA THR A 55 -5.33 -12.73 4.41
C THR A 55 -5.49 -13.97 5.30
N HIS A 56 -6.48 -14.82 5.05
CA HIS A 56 -6.80 -15.99 5.89
C HIS A 56 -5.84 -17.16 5.61
N ASP A 57 -4.56 -16.93 5.83
CA ASP A 57 -3.52 -17.94 5.73
C ASP A 57 -2.37 -17.65 6.69
N LEU A 58 -1.51 -18.66 6.83
CA LEU A 58 -0.40 -18.65 7.76
C LEU A 58 0.71 -17.68 7.35
N ILE A 59 0.83 -17.36 6.06
CA ILE A 59 1.84 -16.42 5.53
C ILE A 59 1.46 -15.02 5.97
N HIS A 60 0.20 -14.61 5.84
CA HIS A 60 -0.28 -13.28 6.22
C HIS A 60 -0.44 -13.11 7.73
N LEU A 61 -1.04 -14.06 8.43
CA LEU A 61 -1.38 -13.90 9.85
C LEU A 61 -0.28 -14.38 10.81
N GLY A 62 0.68 -15.16 10.31
CA GLY A 62 1.60 -15.91 11.13
C GLY A 62 0.89 -16.96 12.00
N ASN A 63 1.66 -17.81 12.68
CA ASN A 63 1.10 -18.91 13.48
C ASN A 63 0.13 -18.46 14.60
N LYS A 64 0.46 -17.37 15.31
CA LYS A 64 -0.36 -16.91 16.43
C LYS A 64 -1.66 -16.26 15.95
N GLY A 65 -1.57 -15.38 14.96
CA GLY A 65 -2.73 -14.72 14.38
C GLY A 65 -3.67 -15.73 13.73
N TYR A 66 -3.13 -16.66 12.94
CA TYR A 66 -3.89 -17.72 12.30
C TYR A 66 -4.65 -18.57 13.32
N ASN A 67 -3.99 -18.99 14.42
CA ASN A 67 -4.64 -19.74 15.48
C ASN A 67 -5.72 -18.93 16.20
N LEU A 68 -5.53 -17.63 16.45
CA LEU A 68 -6.57 -16.80 17.08
C LEU A 68 -7.82 -16.69 16.19
N VAL A 69 -7.64 -16.51 14.89
CA VAL A 69 -8.74 -16.49 13.92
C VAL A 69 -9.44 -17.85 13.87
N LEU A 70 -8.68 -18.96 13.85
CA LEU A 70 -9.24 -20.30 13.88
C LEU A 70 -10.06 -20.54 15.16
N LEU A 71 -9.53 -20.16 16.33
CA LEU A 71 -10.27 -20.28 17.60
C LEU A 71 -11.58 -19.47 17.57
N ALA A 72 -11.52 -18.23 17.06
CA ALA A 72 -12.69 -17.37 16.95
C ALA A 72 -13.75 -17.94 15.98
N ASP A 73 -13.32 -18.47 14.83
CA ASP A 73 -14.19 -19.13 13.85
C ASP A 73 -14.88 -20.39 14.41
N GLN A 74 -14.18 -21.14 15.26
CA GLN A 74 -14.74 -22.29 15.97
C GLN A 74 -15.65 -21.92 17.17
N GLY A 75 -15.95 -20.63 17.36
CA GLY A 75 -16.83 -20.14 18.42
C GLY A 75 -16.19 -20.12 19.82
N ILE A 76 -14.88 -20.28 19.92
CA ILE A 76 -14.16 -20.16 21.19
C ILE A 76 -14.05 -18.66 21.52
N PRO A 77 -14.30 -18.25 22.78
CA PRO A 77 -14.25 -16.84 23.17
C PRO A 77 -12.81 -16.30 23.10
N VAL A 78 -12.50 -15.64 22.00
CA VAL A 78 -11.28 -14.86 21.79
C VAL A 78 -11.59 -13.38 22.03
N PRO A 79 -10.72 -12.61 22.71
CA PRO A 79 -10.92 -11.17 22.86
C PRO A 79 -10.95 -10.46 21.50
N PRO A 80 -11.78 -9.41 21.34
CA PRO A 80 -11.84 -8.65 20.11
C PRO A 80 -10.50 -7.97 19.81
N GLY A 81 -10.13 -7.94 18.53
CA GLY A 81 -8.90 -7.33 18.07
C GLY A 81 -8.67 -7.55 16.58
N PHE A 82 -7.50 -7.13 16.13
CA PHE A 82 -7.03 -7.30 14.76
C PHE A 82 -5.56 -7.71 14.75
N ILE A 83 -5.13 -8.28 13.64
CA ILE A 83 -3.77 -8.71 13.37
C ILE A 83 -3.20 -7.77 12.32
N VAL A 84 -2.02 -7.21 12.59
CA VAL A 84 -1.19 -6.58 11.56
C VAL A 84 -0.48 -7.71 10.82
N THR A 85 -0.81 -7.89 9.55
CA THR A 85 -0.31 -9.01 8.76
C THR A 85 1.15 -8.81 8.38
N THR A 86 1.79 -9.87 7.89
CA THR A 86 3.14 -9.79 7.33
C THR A 86 3.25 -8.88 6.12
N GLU A 87 2.15 -8.62 5.42
CA GLU A 87 2.07 -7.69 4.28
C GLU A 87 2.48 -6.26 4.66
N PHE A 88 2.06 -5.80 5.86
CA PHE A 88 2.47 -4.51 6.37
C PHE A 88 4.00 -4.41 6.48
N PHE A 89 4.65 -5.44 7.05
CA PHE A 89 6.10 -5.47 7.23
C PHE A 89 6.85 -5.63 5.91
N ARG A 90 6.25 -6.33 4.92
CA ARG A 90 6.80 -6.47 3.57
C ARG A 90 6.97 -5.11 2.90
N CYS A 91 5.96 -4.25 3.01
CA CYS A 91 5.95 -2.92 2.38
C CYS A 91 6.44 -1.80 3.29
N GLN A 92 6.68 -2.05 4.58
CA GLN A 92 7.01 -1.03 5.59
C GLN A 92 8.16 -0.13 5.17
N GLN A 93 9.23 -0.70 4.61
CA GLN A 93 10.42 0.08 4.22
C GLN A 93 10.08 1.06 3.09
N VAL A 94 9.38 0.58 2.06
CA VAL A 94 8.95 1.40 0.93
C VAL A 94 7.90 2.44 1.34
N CYS A 95 6.95 2.06 2.19
CA CYS A 95 5.95 2.98 2.72
C CYS A 95 6.59 4.05 3.61
N SER A 96 7.60 3.72 4.42
CA SER A 96 8.31 4.68 5.26
C SER A 96 9.12 5.68 4.43
N ASP A 97 9.86 5.18 3.44
CA ASP A 97 10.69 6.02 2.57
C ASP A 97 9.81 6.96 1.72
N TYR A 98 8.67 6.46 1.22
CA TYR A 98 7.74 7.26 0.39
C TYR A 98 6.82 8.20 1.20
N CYS A 99 6.34 7.79 2.39
CA CYS A 99 5.57 8.68 3.26
C CYS A 99 6.44 9.81 3.83
N ALA A 100 7.74 9.57 4.05
CA ALA A 100 8.67 10.62 4.46
C ALA A 100 8.85 11.70 3.38
N SER A 101 8.78 11.33 2.10
CA SER A 101 8.73 12.29 0.97
C SER A 101 7.40 13.03 0.82
N ASN A 102 6.39 12.74 1.65
CA ASN A 102 5.08 13.41 1.59
C ASN A 102 5.01 14.74 2.37
N GLU A 103 6.11 15.14 3.05
CA GLU A 103 6.20 16.48 3.65
C GLU A 103 6.20 17.60 2.59
N ASP A 104 6.56 17.31 1.34
CA ASP A 104 6.53 18.27 0.23
C ASP A 104 5.11 18.56 -0.30
N PHE A 105 4.12 17.72 0.03
CA PHE A 105 2.72 17.92 -0.40
C PHE A 105 1.87 18.72 0.61
N LEU A 106 2.41 19.02 1.79
CA LEU A 106 1.75 19.82 2.83
C LEU A 106 2.11 21.31 2.80
N HIS A 107 2.86 21.75 1.77
CA HIS A 107 3.22 23.15 1.53
C HIS A 107 2.58 23.73 0.26
#